data_AF-A0A9W9PNC9-F1
#
_entry.id   AF-A0A9W9PNC9-F1
#
_cell.length_a   1.000
_cell.length_b   1.000
_cell.length_c   1.000
_cell.angle_alpha   90.00
_cell.angle_beta   90.00
_cell.angle_gamma   90.00
#
_symmetry.space_group_name_H-M   'P 1'
#
loop_
_entity.id
_entity.type
_entity.pdbx_description
1 polymer ?
#
loop_
_entity_poly.entity_id
_entity_poly.type
_entity_poly.pdbx_seq_one_letter_code
_entity_poly.pdbx_strand_id
1 'polypeptide(L)'
;MAIPETKELKAQWKADVELPEYSMKDVAAHKSKTDMWIVIHGQVFDITEYLHDHPGGADVLIETAGTDATAEYEDVGHSEDAREIMQPYLVGVLKDAQQFVRPKAVRVVSQNAPKETKSSSSLRTTGIVAGAMAAMLPVLYICSRGNLHHLNGMGAISQLLPRQMKGLRLPRGGFVNGFLAASTVAGTIGVMVAKQASRFTKIDSGFMRYPPRMKSKKVVRIDPHLTRGFLEPQNYQRIPLVEKDQLSSNTFRFVFALPNANSVLGLPIGQHVAIRANIDGTTVTRSYTPTSNNLDRGRIELVIKCYPDGLLSGRYLANLSIGDEVEFRGPKGAMRYTKSLCRKIGMVAGGTGITPMYQVIRAICENDTDTTEISLIYANRSESDILLREELETFARRYPKNFKLWYMLDSAPEGWTYGSGYVDQTVLSEHLPAHSPDTKIFLCGPPGMVNATKKILAELGFQKPGPVSKMSDEIFCF
;
A
#
# COMPACT_ATOMS: atom_id res chain seq x y z
N MET A 1 3.39 -26.74 -13.93
CA MET A 1 3.48 -25.26 -13.90
C MET A 1 4.84 -24.91 -14.48
N ALA A 2 4.88 -24.38 -15.70
CA ALA A 2 6.12 -24.06 -16.38
C ALA A 2 6.89 -22.99 -15.58
N ILE A 3 8.18 -23.23 -15.36
CA ILE A 3 9.12 -22.25 -14.85
C ILE A 3 9.09 -21.08 -15.85
N PRO A 4 8.83 -19.83 -15.44
CA PRO A 4 8.84 -18.73 -16.38
C PRO A 4 10.25 -18.60 -16.96
N GLU A 5 10.35 -18.65 -18.28
CA GLU A 5 11.57 -18.32 -19.01
C GLU A 5 12.18 -17.04 -18.44
N THR A 6 13.45 -17.11 -18.06
CA THR A 6 14.26 -15.95 -17.78
C THR A 6 14.29 -15.09 -19.03
N LYS A 7 13.43 -14.07 -19.10
CA LYS A 7 13.56 -12.98 -20.08
C LYS A 7 14.94 -12.35 -19.87
N GLU A 8 15.87 -12.69 -20.74
CA GLU A 8 17.11 -11.93 -20.93
C GLU A 8 16.70 -10.49 -21.23
N LEU A 9 16.99 -9.59 -20.29
CA LEU A 9 16.90 -8.15 -20.51
C LEU A 9 18.08 -7.75 -21.40
N LYS A 10 17.91 -7.89 -22.72
CA LYS A 10 18.81 -7.27 -23.70
C LYS A 10 18.56 -5.77 -23.63
N ALA A 11 19.40 -5.03 -22.92
CA ALA A 11 19.44 -3.58 -23.04
C ALA A 11 19.78 -3.24 -24.49
N GLN A 12 18.85 -2.61 -25.21
CA GLN A 12 19.07 -2.10 -26.56
C GLN A 12 18.97 -0.59 -26.50
N TRP A 13 20.08 0.11 -26.29
CA TRP A 13 20.15 1.52 -26.67
C TRP A 13 20.22 1.57 -28.19
N LYS A 14 19.23 2.24 -28.78
CA LYS A 14 19.11 2.35 -30.23
C LYS A 14 19.69 3.68 -30.67
N ALA A 15 20.52 3.66 -31.70
CA ALA A 15 20.90 4.86 -32.43
C ALA A 15 20.28 4.79 -33.82
N ASP A 16 19.71 5.90 -34.28
CA ASP A 16 19.14 6.01 -35.63
C ASP A 16 20.23 6.22 -36.71
N VAL A 17 21.51 6.26 -36.29
CA VAL A 17 22.70 6.52 -37.11
C VAL A 17 23.74 5.44 -36.82
N GLU A 18 24.54 5.06 -37.83
CA GLU A 18 25.72 4.19 -37.64
C GLU A 18 26.68 4.84 -36.63
N LEU A 19 26.87 4.17 -35.50
CA LEU A 19 27.73 4.63 -34.43
C LEU A 19 29.20 4.28 -34.74
N PRO A 20 30.17 5.17 -34.43
CA PRO A 20 31.58 4.87 -34.54
C PRO A 20 31.99 3.67 -33.66
N GLU A 21 32.92 2.86 -34.16
CA GLU A 21 33.56 1.80 -33.38
C GLU A 21 34.81 2.32 -32.66
N TYR A 22 34.90 2.04 -31.36
CA TYR A 22 36.06 2.37 -30.53
C TYR A 22 36.72 1.11 -29.97
N SER A 23 38.02 1.18 -29.70
CA SER A 23 38.74 0.16 -28.94
C SER A 23 38.80 0.52 -27.45
N MET A 24 39.05 -0.46 -26.59
CA MET A 24 39.26 -0.20 -25.16
C MET A 24 40.44 0.75 -24.88
N LYS A 25 41.41 0.81 -25.79
CA LYS A 25 42.54 1.74 -25.68
C LYS A 25 42.10 3.19 -25.92
N ASP A 26 41.13 3.39 -26.80
CA ASP A 26 40.57 4.71 -27.08
C ASP A 26 39.78 5.19 -25.86
N VAL A 27 38.88 4.34 -25.34
CA VAL A 27 38.12 4.65 -24.10
C VAL A 27 39.05 4.94 -22.92
N ALA A 28 40.13 4.18 -22.75
CA ALA A 28 41.09 4.37 -21.66
C ALA A 28 41.85 5.72 -21.71
N ALA A 29 41.84 6.43 -22.85
CA ALA A 29 42.40 7.78 -22.95
C ALA A 29 41.51 8.82 -22.24
N HIS A 30 40.20 8.58 -22.17
CA HIS A 30 39.18 9.49 -21.63
C HIS A 30 38.88 9.17 -20.16
N LYS A 31 39.84 9.48 -19.27
CA LYS A 31 39.78 9.15 -17.82
C LYS A 31 39.81 10.36 -16.88
N SER A 32 39.69 11.57 -17.42
CA SER A 32 39.83 12.80 -16.65
C SER A 32 38.46 13.39 -16.29
N LYS A 33 38.39 14.25 -15.27
CA LYS A 33 37.11 14.87 -14.87
C LYS A 33 36.48 15.77 -15.94
N THR A 34 37.26 16.20 -16.92
CA THR A 34 36.82 17.07 -18.02
C THR A 34 36.68 16.32 -19.34
N ASP A 35 36.94 15.01 -19.34
CA ASP A 35 36.90 14.14 -20.51
C ASP A 35 36.86 12.68 -20.03
N MET A 36 35.65 12.14 -19.90
CA MET A 36 35.39 10.89 -19.19
C MET A 36 34.43 9.96 -19.93
N TRP A 37 34.96 8.84 -20.41
CA TRP A 37 34.17 7.82 -21.10
C TRP A 37 34.09 6.54 -20.29
N ILE A 38 32.97 5.82 -20.45
CA ILE A 38 32.78 4.49 -19.86
C ILE A 38 32.15 3.55 -20.88
N VAL A 39 32.40 2.25 -20.70
CA VAL A 39 31.70 1.21 -21.47
C VAL A 39 30.65 0.54 -20.60
N ILE A 40 29.43 0.40 -21.12
CA ILE A 40 28.35 -0.37 -20.50
C ILE A 40 27.72 -1.27 -21.58
N HIS A 41 27.68 -2.59 -21.34
CA HIS A 41 27.19 -3.62 -22.25
C HIS A 41 27.71 -3.47 -23.69
N GLY A 42 29.00 -3.14 -23.83
CA GLY A 42 29.64 -2.98 -25.14
C GLY A 42 29.36 -1.67 -25.87
N GLN A 43 28.69 -0.71 -25.22
CA GLN A 43 28.47 0.63 -25.75
C GLN A 43 29.31 1.67 -25.02
N VAL A 44 29.79 2.66 -25.77
CA VAL A 44 30.68 3.71 -25.28
C VAL A 44 29.87 4.97 -25.02
N PHE A 45 29.96 5.49 -23.80
CA PHE A 45 29.25 6.70 -23.37
C PHE A 45 30.22 7.78 -22.94
N ASP A 46 30.00 9.01 -23.42
CA ASP A 46 30.67 10.21 -22.90
C ASP A 46 29.83 10.80 -21.77
N ILE A 47 30.28 10.58 -20.54
CA ILE A 47 29.57 11.01 -19.33
C ILE A 47 30.19 12.25 -18.69
N THR A 48 30.99 13.00 -19.44
CA THR A 48 31.66 14.21 -18.95
C THR A 48 30.67 15.21 -18.35
N GLU A 49 29.56 15.48 -19.03
CA GLU A 49 28.52 16.39 -18.51
C GLU A 49 27.64 15.74 -17.43
N TYR A 50 27.56 14.41 -17.41
CA TYR A 50 26.71 13.66 -16.47
C TYR A 50 27.36 13.42 -15.10
N LEU A 51 28.67 13.64 -14.98
CA LEU A 51 29.45 13.51 -13.73
C LEU A 51 28.76 14.15 -12.51
N HIS A 52 28.23 15.35 -12.70
CA HIS A 52 27.60 16.14 -11.63
C HIS A 52 26.14 15.73 -11.37
N ASP A 53 25.49 15.15 -12.37
CA ASP A 53 24.08 14.76 -12.34
C ASP A 53 23.89 13.30 -11.88
N HIS A 54 24.98 12.53 -11.74
CA HIS A 54 24.92 11.13 -11.31
C HIS A 54 24.47 11.00 -9.83
N PRO A 55 23.34 10.32 -9.53
CA PRO A 55 22.80 10.21 -8.18
C PRO A 55 23.71 9.48 -7.18
N GLY A 56 24.57 8.57 -7.66
CA GLY A 56 25.56 7.87 -6.84
C GLY A 56 26.78 8.73 -6.46
N GLY A 57 26.86 9.96 -6.98
CA GLY A 57 28.01 10.85 -6.86
C GLY A 57 29.05 10.62 -7.95
N ALA A 58 29.89 11.64 -8.16
CA ALA A 58 30.95 11.62 -9.17
C ALA A 58 32.08 10.62 -8.82
N ASP A 59 32.34 10.39 -7.54
CA ASP A 59 33.46 9.55 -7.08
C ASP A 59 33.36 8.11 -7.63
N VAL A 60 32.14 7.55 -7.68
CA VAL A 60 31.91 6.20 -8.20
C VAL A 60 32.20 6.11 -9.70
N LEU A 61 31.89 7.17 -10.46
CA LEU A 61 32.15 7.20 -11.90
C LEU A 61 33.63 7.40 -12.21
N ILE A 62 34.35 8.14 -11.36
CA ILE A 62 35.78 8.36 -11.50
C ILE A 62 36.56 7.05 -11.34
N GLU A 63 36.11 6.15 -10.47
CA GLU A 63 36.75 4.84 -10.26
C GLU A 63 36.67 3.93 -11.49
N THR A 64 35.60 4.06 -12.28
CA THR A 64 35.35 3.27 -13.49
C THR A 64 35.64 4.03 -14.79
N ALA A 65 36.28 5.20 -14.69
CA ALA A 65 36.58 6.05 -15.84
C ALA A 65 37.59 5.38 -16.78
N GLY A 66 37.27 5.32 -18.07
CA GLY A 66 38.12 4.71 -19.09
C GLY A 66 38.09 3.17 -19.11
N THR A 67 37.16 2.54 -18.37
CA THR A 67 37.05 1.07 -18.28
C THR A 67 35.67 0.55 -18.72
N ASP A 68 35.55 -0.78 -18.84
CA ASP A 68 34.26 -1.45 -18.97
C ASP A 68 33.62 -1.58 -17.59
N ALA A 69 32.61 -0.76 -17.35
CA ALA A 69 31.88 -0.64 -16.09
C ALA A 69 30.61 -1.50 -16.07
N THR A 70 30.45 -2.45 -17.00
CA THR A 70 29.22 -3.24 -17.13
C THR A 70 28.92 -4.03 -15.86
N ALA A 71 29.94 -4.63 -15.24
CA ALA A 71 29.75 -5.43 -14.04
C ALA A 71 29.29 -4.57 -12.85
N GLU A 72 29.96 -3.43 -12.64
CA GLU A 72 29.65 -2.44 -11.61
C GLU A 72 28.27 -1.83 -11.82
N TYR A 73 27.92 -1.50 -13.07
CA TYR A 73 26.61 -0.98 -13.45
C TYR A 73 25.48 -1.98 -13.09
N GLU A 74 25.70 -3.26 -13.37
CA GLU A 74 24.71 -4.30 -13.13
C GLU A 74 24.64 -4.73 -11.65
N ASP A 75 25.76 -4.72 -10.93
CA ASP A 75 25.84 -5.05 -9.49
C ASP A 75 25.16 -3.97 -8.61
N VAL A 76 25.34 -2.70 -8.99
CA VAL A 76 24.64 -1.57 -8.37
C VAL A 76 23.11 -1.65 -8.60
N GLY A 77 22.68 -2.35 -9.65
CA GLY A 77 21.27 -2.61 -9.92
C GLY A 77 20.54 -1.41 -10.52
N HIS A 78 21.16 -0.69 -11.44
CA HIS A 78 20.58 0.46 -12.13
C HIS A 78 19.21 0.11 -12.77
N SER A 79 18.26 1.03 -12.64
CA SER A 79 16.89 0.87 -13.16
C SER A 79 16.83 1.08 -14.69
N GLU A 80 15.69 0.74 -15.29
CA GLU A 80 15.46 1.03 -16.72
C GLU A 80 15.52 2.54 -17.02
N ASP A 81 15.07 3.39 -16.08
CA ASP A 81 15.19 4.85 -16.22
C ASP A 81 16.66 5.28 -16.32
N ALA A 82 17.56 4.65 -15.56
CA ALA A 82 18.99 4.94 -15.65
C ALA A 82 19.55 4.58 -17.03
N ARG A 83 19.01 3.55 -17.70
CA ARG A 83 19.37 3.24 -19.10
C ARG A 83 18.87 4.31 -20.07
N GLU A 84 17.63 4.77 -19.90
CA GLU A 84 17.07 5.86 -20.71
C GLU A 84 17.88 7.17 -20.56
N ILE A 85 18.33 7.50 -19.35
CA ILE A 85 19.15 8.70 -19.10
C ILE A 85 20.51 8.62 -19.79
N MET A 86 21.07 7.42 -19.96
CA MET A 86 22.36 7.22 -20.65
C MET A 86 22.26 7.39 -22.17
N GLN A 87 21.06 7.29 -22.75
CA GLN A 87 20.85 7.31 -24.21
C GLN A 87 21.42 8.56 -24.92
N PRO A 88 21.30 9.80 -24.40
CA PRO A 88 21.86 10.99 -25.04
C PRO A 88 23.39 11.04 -25.01
N TYR A 89 24.03 10.28 -24.10
CA TYR A 89 25.48 10.24 -23.91
C TYR A 89 26.16 9.16 -24.75
N LEU A 90 25.40 8.42 -25.56
CA LEU A 90 25.91 7.35 -26.40
C LEU A 90 26.74 7.92 -27.55
N VAL A 91 28.04 7.60 -27.58
CA VAL A 91 28.97 8.09 -28.60
C VAL A 91 29.46 7.00 -29.55
N GLY A 92 29.37 5.71 -29.17
CA GLY A 92 29.89 4.63 -30.01
C GLY A 92 29.63 3.21 -29.51
N VAL A 93 30.18 2.24 -30.23
CA VAL A 93 30.16 0.82 -29.89
C VAL A 93 31.58 0.30 -29.71
N LEU A 94 31.79 -0.62 -28.77
CA LEU A 94 33.09 -1.24 -28.53
C LEU A 94 33.32 -2.39 -29.52
N LYS A 95 34.45 -2.35 -30.24
CA LYS A 95 34.81 -3.26 -31.34
C LYS A 95 34.82 -4.76 -30.97
N ASP A 96 35.11 -5.10 -29.71
CA ASP A 96 35.20 -6.48 -29.21
C ASP A 96 34.38 -6.67 -27.91
N ALA A 97 33.15 -6.15 -27.91
CA ALA A 97 32.27 -6.21 -26.74
C ALA A 97 32.00 -7.67 -26.29
N GLN A 98 32.37 -7.99 -25.05
CA GLN A 98 31.99 -9.27 -24.44
C GLN A 98 30.55 -9.18 -23.92
N GLN A 99 29.76 -10.23 -24.20
CA GLN A 99 28.41 -10.30 -23.69
C GLN A 99 28.43 -10.59 -22.18
N PHE A 100 27.90 -9.66 -21.38
CA PHE A 100 27.83 -9.82 -19.94
C PHE A 100 26.81 -10.90 -19.54
N VAL A 101 27.26 -11.89 -18.77
CA VAL A 101 26.40 -12.95 -18.21
C VAL A 101 26.34 -12.77 -16.69
N ARG A 102 25.15 -12.43 -16.17
CA ARG A 102 24.93 -12.28 -14.74
C ARG A 102 25.22 -13.60 -13.98
N PRO A 103 26.01 -13.58 -12.89
CA PRO A 103 26.19 -14.75 -12.04
C PRO A 103 24.84 -15.20 -11.44
N LYS A 104 24.54 -16.50 -11.48
CA LYS A 104 23.30 -17.04 -10.90
C LYS A 104 23.30 -16.84 -9.38
N ALA A 105 22.29 -16.13 -8.87
CA ALA A 105 22.11 -15.95 -7.43
C ALA A 105 21.89 -17.30 -6.72
N VAL A 106 22.79 -17.65 -5.81
CA VAL A 106 22.66 -18.82 -4.94
C VAL A 106 21.67 -18.48 -3.82
N ARG A 107 20.43 -19.00 -3.91
CA ARG A 107 19.43 -18.85 -2.84
C ARG A 107 19.84 -19.70 -1.65
N VAL A 108 20.16 -19.06 -0.52
CA VAL A 108 20.27 -19.73 0.77
C VAL A 108 18.84 -20.07 1.24
N VAL A 109 18.46 -21.34 1.11
CA VAL A 109 17.17 -21.85 1.58
C VAL A 109 17.20 -21.92 3.10
N SER A 110 16.60 -20.94 3.77
CA SER A 110 16.25 -21.05 5.19
C SER A 110 15.10 -22.04 5.33
N GLN A 111 15.34 -23.16 6.00
CA GLN A 111 14.31 -24.16 6.33
C GLN A 111 13.43 -23.62 7.46
N ASN A 112 12.18 -23.29 7.16
CA ASN A 112 11.16 -23.06 8.18
C ASN A 112 10.55 -24.40 8.62
N ALA A 113 10.50 -24.62 9.94
CA ALA A 113 9.89 -25.80 10.56
C ALA A 113 8.34 -25.82 10.41
N PRO A 114 7.69 -27.00 10.36
CA PRO A 114 6.24 -27.10 10.22
C PRO A 114 5.52 -26.74 11.52
N LYS A 115 4.41 -25.98 11.41
CA LYS A 115 3.46 -25.73 12.50
C LYS A 115 2.44 -26.86 12.60
N GLU A 116 2.34 -27.49 13.77
CA GLU A 116 1.30 -28.48 14.10
C GLU A 116 -0.09 -27.84 14.26
N THR A 117 -1.08 -28.47 13.65
CA THR A 117 -2.51 -28.17 13.77
C THR A 117 -3.15 -28.95 14.91
N LYS A 118 -3.73 -28.26 15.92
CA LYS A 118 -4.55 -28.90 16.96
C LYS A 118 -6.00 -29.04 16.50
N SER A 119 -6.53 -30.28 16.52
CA SER A 119 -7.94 -30.57 16.27
C SER A 119 -8.76 -30.42 17.55
N SER A 120 -9.91 -29.75 17.48
CA SER A 120 -10.90 -29.65 18.57
C SER A 120 -12.02 -30.67 18.39
N SER A 121 -12.24 -31.55 19.36
CA SER A 121 -13.39 -32.47 19.39
C SER A 121 -14.60 -31.80 20.06
N SER A 122 -15.74 -31.82 19.37
CA SER A 122 -17.04 -31.43 19.90
C SER A 122 -17.77 -32.64 20.48
N LEU A 123 -18.10 -32.62 21.77
CA LEU A 123 -19.08 -33.54 22.36
C LEU A 123 -20.07 -32.74 23.22
N ARG A 124 -21.34 -32.78 22.79
CA ARG A 124 -22.63 -32.56 23.46
C ARG A 124 -23.64 -32.69 22.30
N THR A 125 -24.67 -33.54 22.27
CA THR A 125 -25.81 -33.60 23.21
C THR A 125 -26.72 -34.74 22.71
N THR A 126 -26.92 -35.82 23.47
CA THR A 126 -28.04 -36.76 23.26
C THR A 126 -28.48 -37.28 24.63
N GLY A 127 -29.64 -36.82 25.11
CA GLY A 127 -30.12 -37.25 26.42
C GLY A 127 -31.40 -36.61 26.91
N ILE A 128 -32.41 -36.33 26.06
CA ILE A 128 -33.79 -36.03 26.51
C ILE A 128 -34.82 -36.42 25.41
N VAL A 129 -35.13 -37.72 25.21
CA VAL A 129 -36.36 -38.16 24.48
C VAL A 129 -36.89 -39.51 25.02
N ALA A 130 -36.85 -39.76 26.33
CA ALA A 130 -37.30 -41.05 26.90
C ALA A 130 -38.53 -40.97 27.82
N GLY A 131 -39.30 -39.88 27.81
CA GLY A 131 -40.32 -39.59 28.84
C GLY A 131 -41.80 -39.73 28.49
N ALA A 132 -42.20 -40.07 27.25
CA ALA A 132 -43.62 -39.97 26.82
C ALA A 132 -44.26 -41.26 26.29
N MET A 133 -43.56 -42.40 26.30
CA MET A 133 -44.07 -43.68 25.78
C MET A 133 -44.64 -44.63 26.85
N ALA A 134 -44.65 -44.24 28.13
CA ALA A 134 -44.99 -45.14 29.23
C ALA A 134 -46.49 -45.22 29.60
N ALA A 135 -47.37 -44.39 29.02
CA ALA A 135 -48.78 -44.31 29.44
C ALA A 135 -49.79 -45.02 28.50
N MET A 136 -49.38 -45.52 27.34
CA MET A 136 -50.30 -46.13 26.35
C MET A 136 -50.40 -47.67 26.42
N LEU A 137 -49.49 -48.31 27.16
CA LEU A 137 -49.42 -49.77 27.28
C LEU A 137 -50.52 -50.40 28.18
N PRO A 138 -51.03 -49.75 29.25
CA PRO A 138 -52.06 -50.36 30.10
C PRO A 138 -53.45 -50.45 29.42
N VAL A 139 -53.78 -49.49 28.56
CA VAL A 139 -55.10 -49.40 27.89
C VAL A 139 -55.23 -50.46 26.78
N LEU A 140 -54.15 -50.71 26.04
CA LEU A 140 -54.09 -51.79 25.04
C LEU A 140 -54.09 -53.19 25.68
N TYR A 141 -53.56 -53.34 26.90
CA TYR A 141 -53.57 -54.61 27.64
C TYR A 141 -54.97 -54.97 28.18
N ILE A 142 -55.77 -53.99 28.56
CA ILE A 142 -57.15 -54.22 29.03
C ILE A 142 -58.09 -54.54 27.84
N CYS A 143 -57.86 -53.92 26.68
CA CYS A 143 -58.63 -54.23 25.47
C CYS A 143 -58.25 -55.59 24.84
N SER A 144 -57.07 -56.16 25.11
CA SER A 144 -56.62 -57.42 24.50
C SER A 144 -57.02 -58.69 25.26
N ARG A 145 -57.71 -58.60 26.40
CA ARG A 145 -58.11 -59.77 27.23
C ARG A 145 -59.61 -59.96 27.48
N GLY A 146 -60.49 -59.18 26.87
CA GLY A 146 -61.95 -59.35 26.98
C GLY A 146 -62.56 -59.98 25.73
N ASN A 147 -62.83 -61.28 25.76
CA ASN A 147 -63.60 -62.00 24.74
C ASN A 147 -65.11 -61.82 25.02
N LEU A 148 -65.87 -61.18 24.12
CA LEU A 148 -67.28 -61.50 23.92
C LEU A 148 -67.63 -61.43 22.43
N HIS A 149 -67.99 -62.59 21.91
CA HIS A 149 -68.29 -62.89 20.51
C HIS A 149 -69.66 -62.36 20.04
N HIS A 150 -69.74 -62.17 18.70
CA HIS A 150 -70.93 -62.31 17.82
C HIS A 150 -72.00 -61.19 17.89
N LEU A 151 -72.44 -60.53 16.80
CA LEU A 151 -72.89 -61.06 15.50
C LEU A 151 -72.76 -60.02 14.36
N ASN A 152 -72.48 -60.57 13.18
CA ASN A 152 -72.38 -60.00 11.84
C ASN A 152 -73.62 -59.25 11.32
N GLY A 153 -73.40 -58.41 10.30
CA GLY A 153 -74.41 -58.10 9.27
C GLY A 153 -74.04 -56.94 8.35
N MET A 154 -73.33 -57.22 7.25
CA MET A 154 -73.05 -56.28 6.16
C MET A 154 -74.24 -56.10 5.21
N GLY A 155 -74.34 -54.92 4.60
CA GLY A 155 -75.14 -54.63 3.38
C GLY A 155 -75.46 -53.13 3.30
N ALA A 156 -74.60 -52.31 2.68
CA ALA A 156 -74.55 -51.97 1.25
C ALA A 156 -75.71 -51.03 0.79
N ILE A 157 -75.35 -50.02 -0.04
CA ILE A 157 -76.22 -49.02 -0.71
C ILE A 157 -76.57 -47.86 0.25
N SER A 158 -76.27 -46.58 0.06
CA SER A 158 -76.02 -45.74 -1.13
C SER A 158 -75.31 -44.47 -0.61
N GLN A 159 -74.02 -44.25 -0.87
CA GLN A 159 -73.52 -43.49 -2.03
C GLN A 159 -74.51 -42.45 -2.58
N LEU A 160 -74.04 -41.20 -2.67
CA LEU A 160 -74.67 -40.06 -3.37
C LEU A 160 -75.86 -39.38 -2.65
N LEU A 161 -75.62 -38.68 -1.54
CA LEU A 161 -75.73 -37.20 -1.46
C LEU A 161 -75.76 -36.65 -0.01
N PRO A 162 -75.33 -35.39 0.19
CA PRO A 162 -75.42 -34.63 1.43
C PRO A 162 -76.83 -34.06 1.65
N ARG A 163 -77.29 -34.16 2.90
CA ARG A 163 -78.45 -33.46 3.50
C ARG A 163 -78.30 -33.45 5.05
N GLN A 164 -77.07 -33.20 5.50
CA GLN A 164 -76.55 -33.57 6.83
C GLN A 164 -77.04 -32.69 8.01
N MET A 165 -78.30 -32.24 8.00
CA MET A 165 -78.96 -31.62 9.15
C MET A 165 -80.50 -31.78 9.14
N LYS A 166 -81.06 -32.89 8.65
CA LYS A 166 -82.48 -33.21 8.90
C LYS A 166 -82.65 -34.70 9.15
N GLY A 167 -82.34 -35.11 10.37
CA GLY A 167 -82.50 -36.50 10.81
C GLY A 167 -81.87 -36.82 12.17
N LEU A 168 -81.56 -35.83 13.01
CA LEU A 168 -81.13 -36.08 14.39
C LEU A 168 -82.38 -36.44 15.22
N ARG A 169 -82.85 -37.69 15.16
CA ARG A 169 -83.74 -38.21 16.20
C ARG A 169 -82.86 -38.73 17.32
N LEU A 170 -82.68 -37.91 18.35
CA LEU A 170 -82.13 -38.32 19.64
C LEU A 170 -82.92 -39.56 20.13
N PRO A 171 -82.23 -40.64 20.57
CA PRO A 171 -82.90 -41.78 21.20
C PRO A 171 -83.72 -41.28 22.41
N ARG A 172 -84.94 -41.79 22.58
CA ARG A 172 -85.81 -41.42 23.70
C ARG A 172 -85.12 -41.67 25.05
N GLY A 173 -84.99 -40.61 25.84
CA GLY A 173 -85.01 -40.60 27.30
C GLY A 173 -83.84 -41.27 28.03
N GLY A 174 -82.91 -40.47 28.54
CA GLY A 174 -81.97 -40.90 29.57
C GLY A 174 -80.88 -39.86 29.82
N PHE A 175 -80.58 -39.59 31.09
CA PHE A 175 -79.48 -38.71 31.52
C PHE A 175 -78.16 -39.06 30.81
N VAL A 176 -77.90 -40.35 30.59
CA VAL A 176 -76.68 -40.87 29.94
C VAL A 176 -76.55 -40.40 28.48
N ASN A 177 -77.63 -40.37 27.71
CA ASN A 177 -77.58 -39.95 26.30
C ASN A 177 -77.42 -38.42 26.18
N GLY A 178 -78.07 -37.67 27.07
CA GLY A 178 -77.87 -36.22 27.18
C GLY A 178 -76.44 -35.88 27.61
N PHE A 179 -75.90 -36.65 28.57
CA PHE A 179 -74.52 -36.53 29.01
C PHE A 179 -73.53 -36.84 27.88
N LEU A 180 -73.72 -37.92 27.13
CA LEU A 180 -72.86 -38.28 26.00
C LEU A 180 -72.88 -37.22 24.88
N ALA A 181 -74.07 -36.70 24.55
CA ALA A 181 -74.21 -35.61 23.59
C ALA A 181 -73.55 -34.31 24.08
N ALA A 182 -73.74 -33.96 25.36
CA ALA A 182 -73.09 -32.79 25.95
C ALA A 182 -71.56 -32.95 26.01
N SER A 183 -71.04 -34.13 26.36
CA SER A 183 -69.60 -34.41 26.42
C SER A 183 -68.95 -34.36 25.03
N THR A 184 -69.62 -34.86 23.99
CA THR A 184 -69.10 -34.78 22.62
C THR A 184 -69.08 -33.35 22.10
N VAL A 185 -70.14 -32.57 22.34
CA VAL A 185 -70.17 -31.14 22.01
C VAL A 185 -69.09 -30.38 22.78
N ALA A 186 -68.97 -30.58 24.09
CA ALA A 186 -67.95 -29.93 24.91
C ALA A 186 -66.52 -30.31 24.47
N GLY A 187 -66.28 -31.58 24.12
CA GLY A 187 -64.99 -32.05 23.60
C GLY A 187 -64.62 -31.39 22.28
N THR A 188 -65.56 -31.28 21.34
CA THR A 188 -65.30 -30.61 20.05
C THR A 188 -65.02 -29.12 20.21
N ILE A 189 -65.78 -28.42 21.04
CA ILE A 189 -65.55 -27.00 21.36
C ILE A 189 -64.19 -26.84 22.06
N GLY A 190 -63.86 -27.70 23.02
CA GLY A 190 -62.57 -27.69 23.72
C GLY A 190 -61.39 -27.86 22.77
N VAL A 191 -61.48 -28.78 21.81
CA VAL A 191 -60.43 -28.98 20.78
C VAL A 191 -60.32 -27.76 19.86
N MET A 192 -61.43 -27.13 19.46
CA MET A 192 -61.39 -25.91 18.64
C MET A 192 -60.74 -24.74 19.40
N VAL A 193 -61.12 -24.53 20.67
CA VAL A 193 -60.52 -23.49 21.53
C VAL A 193 -59.04 -23.78 21.77
N ALA A 194 -58.65 -25.02 22.04
CA ALA A 194 -57.24 -25.39 22.21
C ALA A 194 -56.42 -25.17 20.92
N LYS A 195 -56.98 -25.49 19.75
CA LYS A 195 -56.33 -25.25 18.45
C LYS A 195 -56.21 -23.75 18.14
N GLN A 196 -57.21 -22.96 18.51
CA GLN A 196 -57.19 -21.49 18.38
C GLN A 196 -56.16 -20.87 19.33
N ALA A 197 -56.15 -21.29 20.60
CA ALA A 197 -55.17 -20.84 21.60
C ALA A 197 -53.73 -21.25 21.24
N SER A 198 -53.53 -22.46 20.69
CA SER A 198 -52.24 -22.93 20.20
C SER A 198 -51.67 -22.03 19.09
N ARG A 199 -52.53 -21.46 18.24
CA ARG A 199 -52.12 -20.46 17.24
C ARG A 199 -51.67 -19.15 17.90
N PHE A 200 -52.33 -18.69 18.96
CA PHE A 200 -51.89 -17.53 19.73
C PHE A 200 -50.57 -17.76 20.47
N THR A 201 -50.24 -19.00 20.84
CA THR A 201 -48.95 -19.35 21.46
C THR A 201 -47.83 -19.65 20.48
N LYS A 202 -48.12 -19.76 19.17
CA LYS A 202 -47.09 -19.89 18.13
C LYS A 202 -46.49 -18.51 17.86
N ILE A 203 -45.44 -18.18 18.62
CA ILE A 203 -44.58 -17.05 18.34
C ILE A 203 -43.70 -17.44 17.15
N ASP A 204 -44.17 -17.20 15.92
CA ASP A 204 -43.45 -17.55 14.67
C ASP A 204 -42.12 -16.76 14.48
N SER A 205 -41.84 -15.79 15.35
CA SER A 205 -40.51 -15.18 15.49
C SER A 205 -40.25 -14.76 16.94
N GLY A 206 -39.69 -15.66 17.74
CA GLY A 206 -39.29 -15.36 19.11
C GLY A 206 -38.14 -14.34 19.19
N PHE A 207 -38.03 -13.67 20.33
CA PHE A 207 -36.93 -12.77 20.74
C PHE A 207 -35.51 -13.41 20.62
N MET A 208 -35.45 -14.72 20.36
CA MET A 208 -34.26 -15.55 20.18
C MET A 208 -33.82 -15.75 18.71
N ARG A 209 -34.51 -15.15 17.72
CA ARG A 209 -34.15 -15.32 16.30
C ARG A 209 -32.79 -14.71 15.96
N TYR A 210 -32.36 -13.71 16.73
CA TYR A 210 -31.04 -13.11 16.61
C TYR A 210 -30.13 -13.63 17.73
N PRO A 211 -28.90 -14.05 17.42
CA PRO A 211 -27.96 -14.42 18.46
C PRO A 211 -27.75 -13.20 19.39
N PRO A 212 -27.72 -13.38 20.72
CA PRO A 212 -27.55 -12.28 21.69
C PRO A 212 -26.25 -11.50 21.50
N ARG A 213 -25.32 -12.02 20.70
CA ARG A 213 -24.12 -11.34 20.24
C ARG A 213 -23.90 -11.64 18.75
N MET A 214 -24.22 -10.67 17.90
CA MET A 214 -23.67 -10.63 16.55
C MET A 214 -22.22 -10.17 16.67
N LYS A 215 -21.26 -11.04 16.33
CA LYS A 215 -19.86 -10.61 16.22
C LYS A 215 -19.82 -9.53 15.13
N SER A 216 -19.36 -8.34 15.48
CA SER A 216 -19.06 -7.29 14.49
C SER A 216 -18.17 -7.92 13.41
N LYS A 217 -18.64 -7.89 12.17
CA LYS A 217 -17.77 -8.19 11.04
C LYS A 217 -16.73 -7.09 11.05
N LYS A 218 -15.47 -7.45 11.33
CA LYS A 218 -14.36 -6.51 11.27
C LYS A 218 -14.31 -6.00 9.82
N VAL A 219 -14.74 -4.77 9.60
CA VAL A 219 -14.60 -4.13 8.29
C VAL A 219 -13.10 -4.02 8.07
N VAL A 220 -12.58 -4.82 7.14
CA VAL A 220 -11.20 -4.69 6.71
C VAL A 220 -11.12 -3.38 5.94
N ARG A 221 -10.67 -2.31 6.61
CA ARG A 221 -10.34 -1.06 5.93
C ARG A 221 -9.12 -1.34 5.05
N ILE A 222 -9.31 -1.25 3.75
CA ILE A 222 -8.21 -1.34 2.78
C ILE A 222 -7.34 -0.09 2.99
N ASP A 223 -6.03 -0.28 3.08
CA ASP A 223 -5.09 0.84 3.18
C ASP A 223 -5.22 1.70 1.90
N PRO A 224 -5.63 2.98 2.02
CA PRO A 224 -5.82 3.84 0.86
C PRO A 224 -4.53 3.99 0.04
N HIS A 225 -3.36 3.90 0.66
CA HIS A 225 -2.06 4.06 -0.01
C HIS A 225 -1.63 2.85 -0.83
N LEU A 226 -2.26 1.68 -0.64
CA LEU A 226 -2.01 0.47 -1.43
C LEU A 226 -2.94 0.33 -2.64
N THR A 227 -3.84 1.29 -2.85
CA THR A 227 -4.79 1.28 -3.97
C THR A 227 -4.06 1.57 -5.27
N ARG A 228 -4.28 0.74 -6.30
CA ARG A 228 -3.81 1.02 -7.66
C ARG A 228 -4.52 2.26 -8.20
N GLY A 229 -3.77 3.17 -8.80
CA GLY A 229 -4.30 4.44 -9.29
C GLY A 229 -3.92 4.73 -10.73
N PHE A 230 -3.90 6.02 -11.04
CA PHE A 230 -3.64 6.56 -12.37
C PHE A 230 -2.25 6.18 -12.91
N LEU A 231 -1.20 6.25 -12.10
CA LEU A 231 0.17 6.12 -12.57
C LEU A 231 0.49 4.73 -13.15
N GLU A 232 1.24 4.70 -14.26
CA GLU A 232 1.80 3.48 -14.85
C GLU A 232 3.33 3.45 -14.80
N PRO A 233 3.97 2.34 -14.33
CA PRO A 233 5.42 2.30 -14.14
C PRO A 233 6.25 2.36 -15.43
N GLN A 234 5.67 1.92 -16.54
CA GLN A 234 6.38 1.75 -17.83
C GLN A 234 6.04 2.87 -18.82
N ASN A 235 4.78 3.28 -18.86
CA ASN A 235 4.27 4.26 -19.82
C ASN A 235 4.13 5.63 -19.20
N TYR A 236 4.47 6.66 -19.97
CA TYR A 236 4.16 8.04 -19.61
C TYR A 236 2.70 8.35 -19.91
N GLN A 237 2.07 9.09 -19.01
CA GLN A 237 0.70 9.57 -19.13
C GLN A 237 0.68 11.09 -19.01
N ARG A 238 -0.17 11.73 -19.79
CA ARG A 238 -0.29 13.19 -19.84
C ARG A 238 -1.43 13.65 -18.96
N ILE A 239 -1.18 14.70 -18.19
CA ILE A 239 -2.22 15.39 -17.40
C ILE A 239 -2.00 16.91 -17.46
N PRO A 240 -3.09 17.70 -17.48
CA PRO A 240 -3.00 19.14 -17.57
C PRO A 240 -2.66 19.78 -16.22
N LEU A 241 -1.83 20.82 -16.26
CA LEU A 241 -1.63 21.75 -15.16
C LEU A 241 -2.90 22.58 -14.97
N VAL A 242 -3.49 22.56 -13.79
CA VAL A 242 -4.72 23.31 -13.48
C VAL A 242 -4.51 24.45 -12.50
N GLU A 243 -3.45 24.40 -11.70
CA GLU A 243 -3.11 25.45 -10.73
C GLU A 243 -1.60 25.57 -10.60
N LYS A 244 -1.11 26.80 -10.49
CA LYS A 244 0.30 27.11 -10.31
C LYS A 244 0.46 28.32 -9.40
N ASP A 245 0.98 28.10 -8.21
CA ASP A 245 1.26 29.19 -7.26
C ASP A 245 2.75 29.38 -7.08
N GLN A 246 3.15 30.63 -6.94
CA GLN A 246 4.49 30.97 -6.52
C GLN A 246 4.54 31.05 -4.99
N LEU A 247 5.23 30.10 -4.35
CA LEU A 247 5.40 30.06 -2.89
C LEU A 247 6.57 30.93 -2.42
N SER A 248 7.63 31.03 -3.25
CA SER A 248 8.79 31.88 -2.99
C SER A 248 9.44 32.32 -4.31
N SER A 249 10.59 33.03 -4.25
CA SER A 249 11.27 33.55 -5.43
C SER A 249 11.57 32.50 -6.50
N ASN A 250 11.81 31.25 -6.10
CA ASN A 250 12.13 30.14 -6.99
C ASN A 250 11.42 28.84 -6.63
N THR A 251 10.35 28.88 -5.84
CA THR A 251 9.56 27.67 -5.50
C THR A 251 8.12 27.84 -5.91
N PHE A 252 7.58 26.81 -6.56
CA PHE A 252 6.23 26.79 -7.07
C PHE A 252 5.48 25.55 -6.58
N ARG A 253 4.18 25.74 -6.33
CA ARG A 253 3.21 24.65 -6.15
C ARG A 253 2.51 24.43 -7.49
N PHE A 254 2.56 23.20 -8.00
CA PHE A 254 1.89 22.80 -9.23
C PHE A 254 0.80 21.78 -8.89
N VAL A 255 -0.42 22.01 -9.37
CA VAL A 255 -1.52 21.05 -9.26
C VAL A 255 -1.93 20.58 -10.64
N PHE A 256 -1.88 19.27 -10.85
CA PHE A 256 -2.30 18.62 -12.09
C PHE A 256 -3.59 17.85 -11.87
N ALA A 257 -4.52 17.93 -12.82
CA ALA A 257 -5.79 17.22 -12.71
C ALA A 257 -5.67 15.78 -13.21
N LEU A 258 -6.11 14.82 -12.38
CA LEU A 258 -6.28 13.45 -12.82
C LEU A 258 -7.53 13.32 -13.71
N PRO A 259 -7.67 12.24 -14.51
CA PRO A 259 -8.77 12.10 -15.48
C PRO A 259 -10.18 12.23 -14.89
N ASN A 260 -10.37 11.90 -13.62
CA ASN A 260 -11.64 12.03 -12.92
C ASN A 260 -11.43 12.61 -11.51
N ALA A 261 -12.40 13.36 -11.00
CA ALA A 261 -12.36 13.94 -9.65
C ALA A 261 -12.20 12.89 -8.52
N ASN A 262 -12.60 11.63 -8.77
CA ASN A 262 -12.47 10.53 -7.82
C ASN A 262 -11.24 9.63 -8.07
N SER A 263 -10.44 9.92 -9.10
CA SER A 263 -9.23 9.15 -9.38
C SER A 263 -8.23 9.29 -8.23
N VAL A 264 -7.53 8.20 -7.94
CA VAL A 264 -6.41 8.19 -6.98
C VAL A 264 -5.10 8.17 -7.75
N LEU A 265 -4.08 8.81 -7.18
CA LEU A 265 -2.74 8.86 -7.75
C LEU A 265 -2.15 7.44 -7.96
N GLY A 266 -2.26 6.59 -6.94
CA GLY A 266 -1.73 5.22 -6.97
C GLY A 266 -0.23 5.16 -6.71
N LEU A 267 0.30 6.07 -5.91
CA LEU A 267 1.72 6.14 -5.54
C LEU A 267 1.90 5.54 -4.13
N PRO A 268 2.58 4.38 -4.01
CA PRO A 268 2.94 3.84 -2.71
C PRO A 268 3.85 4.81 -1.94
N ILE A 269 3.72 4.83 -0.61
CA ILE A 269 4.48 5.76 0.25
C ILE A 269 5.97 5.40 0.21
N GLY A 270 6.80 6.41 -0.04
CA GLY A 270 8.24 6.31 -0.29
C GLY A 270 8.61 6.23 -1.77
N GLN A 271 7.64 6.17 -2.68
CA GLN A 271 7.88 6.19 -4.12
C GLN A 271 7.61 7.59 -4.71
N HIS A 272 8.17 7.83 -5.88
CA HIS A 272 8.08 9.11 -6.60
C HIS A 272 7.57 8.92 -8.03
N VAL A 273 7.31 10.03 -8.72
CA VAL A 273 7.00 10.07 -10.16
C VAL A 273 8.20 10.57 -10.94
N ALA A 274 8.33 10.14 -12.18
CA ALA A 274 9.26 10.68 -13.15
C ALA A 274 8.50 11.61 -14.10
N ILE A 275 9.02 12.82 -14.29
CA ILE A 275 8.52 13.79 -15.27
C ILE A 275 9.52 13.84 -16.41
N ARG A 276 9.00 13.80 -17.64
CA ARG A 276 9.80 13.88 -18.87
C ARG A 276 9.39 15.09 -19.69
N ALA A 277 10.36 15.78 -20.26
CA ALA A 277 10.15 16.81 -21.27
C ALA A 277 11.20 16.71 -22.37
N ASN A 278 10.85 17.21 -23.56
CA ASN A 278 11.82 17.46 -24.63
C ASN A 278 12.16 18.94 -24.63
N ILE A 279 13.43 19.27 -24.45
CA ILE A 279 13.96 20.64 -24.35
C ILE A 279 15.07 20.76 -25.38
N ASP A 280 14.88 21.59 -26.39
CA ASP A 280 15.84 21.83 -27.47
C ASP A 280 16.32 20.56 -28.20
N GLY A 281 15.44 19.55 -28.31
CA GLY A 281 15.75 18.26 -28.94
C GLY A 281 16.25 17.18 -27.96
N THR A 282 16.59 17.57 -26.72
CA THR A 282 17.08 16.66 -25.68
C THR A 282 15.93 16.22 -24.78
N THR A 283 15.78 14.91 -24.62
CA THR A 283 14.81 14.33 -23.67
C THR A 283 15.40 14.34 -22.26
N VAL A 284 14.78 15.08 -21.35
CA VAL A 284 15.21 15.20 -19.95
C VAL A 284 14.14 14.60 -19.05
N THR A 285 14.56 13.71 -18.17
CA THR A 285 13.70 13.08 -17.15
C THR A 285 14.23 13.39 -15.76
N ARG A 286 13.35 13.76 -14.82
CA ARG A 286 13.71 13.93 -13.39
C ARG A 286 12.61 13.38 -12.47
N SER A 287 13.02 12.99 -11.27
CA SER A 287 12.15 12.45 -10.23
C SER A 287 11.60 13.53 -9.31
N TYR A 288 10.31 13.46 -9.00
CA TYR A 288 9.63 14.33 -8.04
C TYR A 288 8.73 13.50 -7.13
N THR A 289 8.75 13.79 -5.83
CA THR A 289 7.79 13.20 -4.89
C THR A 289 6.62 14.14 -4.70
N PRO A 290 5.39 13.73 -5.07
CA PRO A 290 4.20 14.53 -4.82
C PRO A 290 3.97 14.80 -3.33
N THR A 291 3.52 16.01 -3.01
CA THR A 291 3.03 16.41 -1.68
C THR A 291 1.61 15.92 -1.44
N SER A 292 0.84 15.69 -2.51
CA SER A 292 -0.45 14.98 -2.48
C SER A 292 -0.28 13.47 -2.30
N ASN A 293 -1.25 12.80 -1.69
CA ASN A 293 -1.29 11.34 -1.57
C ASN A 293 -2.64 10.75 -2.06
N ASN A 294 -2.86 9.44 -1.89
CA ASN A 294 -4.10 8.78 -2.36
C ASN A 294 -5.40 9.28 -1.68
N LEU A 295 -5.31 10.07 -0.60
CA LEU A 295 -6.46 10.74 0.01
C LEU A 295 -6.86 12.01 -0.75
N ASP A 296 -5.90 12.64 -1.45
CA ASP A 296 -6.11 13.80 -2.31
C ASP A 296 -6.63 13.37 -3.69
N ARG A 297 -7.93 13.11 -3.78
CA ARG A 297 -8.55 12.61 -5.00
C ARG A 297 -8.54 13.66 -6.12
N GLY A 298 -8.41 13.16 -7.35
CA GLY A 298 -8.57 13.97 -8.56
C GLY A 298 -7.38 14.86 -8.91
N ARG A 299 -6.29 14.83 -8.13
CA ARG A 299 -5.14 15.71 -8.35
C ARG A 299 -3.79 15.07 -8.03
N ILE A 300 -2.74 15.63 -8.62
CA ILE A 300 -1.34 15.47 -8.21
C ILE A 300 -0.82 16.85 -7.83
N GLU A 301 -0.24 16.99 -6.65
CA GLU A 301 0.40 18.22 -6.20
C GLU A 301 1.91 18.04 -6.06
N LEU A 302 2.67 18.96 -6.64
CA LEU A 302 4.13 19.00 -6.55
C LEU A 302 4.57 20.36 -6.01
N VAL A 303 5.50 20.36 -5.05
CA VAL A 303 6.23 21.56 -4.63
C VAL A 303 7.65 21.45 -5.15
N ILE A 304 8.04 22.35 -6.05
CA ILE A 304 9.29 22.26 -6.80
C ILE A 304 10.04 23.57 -6.69
N LYS A 305 11.32 23.48 -6.32
CA LYS A 305 12.27 24.59 -6.47
C LYS A 305 12.82 24.57 -7.90
N CYS A 306 12.56 25.64 -8.63
CA CYS A 306 12.97 25.84 -10.00
C CYS A 306 14.30 26.59 -10.04
N TYR A 307 15.33 25.92 -10.57
CA TYR A 307 16.65 26.52 -10.73
C TYR A 307 16.76 27.07 -12.16
N PRO A 308 17.11 28.36 -12.37
CA PRO A 308 17.12 28.96 -13.71
C PRO A 308 17.97 28.22 -14.74
N ASP A 309 19.07 27.63 -14.29
CA ASP A 309 20.01 26.80 -15.05
C ASP A 309 19.54 25.34 -15.20
N GLY A 310 18.59 24.89 -14.39
CA GLY A 310 18.04 23.55 -14.45
C GLY A 310 17.21 23.32 -15.71
N LEU A 311 17.59 22.32 -16.52
CA LEU A 311 16.90 21.96 -17.75
C LEU A 311 15.40 21.74 -17.51
N LEU A 312 15.04 20.78 -16.67
CA LEU A 312 13.62 20.48 -16.46
C LEU A 312 12.93 21.49 -15.55
N SER A 313 13.54 21.88 -14.42
CA SER A 313 12.87 22.71 -13.42
C SER A 313 12.78 24.19 -13.81
N GLY A 314 13.85 24.77 -14.33
CA GLY A 314 13.90 26.16 -14.77
C GLY A 314 13.38 26.37 -16.18
N ARG A 315 13.92 25.64 -17.16
CA ARG A 315 13.58 25.91 -18.58
C ARG A 315 12.21 25.37 -18.99
N TYR A 316 11.73 24.31 -18.34
CA TYR A 316 10.43 23.70 -18.67
C TYR A 316 9.36 24.00 -17.63
N LEU A 317 9.46 23.46 -16.40
CA LEU A 317 8.40 23.54 -15.40
C LEU A 317 8.06 24.97 -14.97
N ALA A 318 9.06 25.83 -14.77
CA ALA A 318 8.84 27.23 -14.41
C ALA A 318 8.10 28.03 -15.51
N ASN A 319 8.15 27.57 -16.76
CA ASN A 319 7.52 28.24 -17.91
C ASN A 319 6.16 27.65 -18.30
N LEU A 320 5.69 26.59 -17.62
CA LEU A 320 4.37 26.03 -17.86
C LEU A 320 3.25 27.04 -17.58
N SER A 321 2.26 27.02 -18.46
CA SER A 321 0.99 27.75 -18.35
C SER A 321 -0.13 26.81 -17.93
N ILE A 322 -1.18 27.37 -17.32
CA ILE A 322 -2.39 26.60 -16.98
C ILE A 322 -2.99 26.04 -18.28
N GLY A 323 -3.28 24.74 -18.27
CA GLY A 323 -3.75 23.98 -19.42
C GLY A 323 -2.67 23.13 -20.10
N ASP A 324 -1.38 23.42 -19.88
CA ASP A 324 -0.29 22.64 -20.48
C ASP A 324 -0.27 21.21 -19.93
N GLU A 325 -0.06 20.25 -20.82
CA GLU A 325 0.05 18.84 -20.45
C GLU A 325 1.49 18.45 -20.13
N VAL A 326 1.67 17.72 -19.03
CA VAL A 326 2.97 17.22 -18.58
C VAL A 326 2.94 15.68 -18.55
N GLU A 327 4.04 15.06 -18.97
CA GLU A 327 4.20 13.61 -19.00
C GLU A 327 4.71 13.06 -17.67
N PHE A 328 3.93 12.17 -17.06
CA PHE A 328 4.23 11.48 -15.80
C PHE A 328 4.37 9.97 -15.99
N ARG A 329 5.37 9.38 -15.35
CA ARG A 329 5.53 7.93 -15.20
C ARG A 329 5.71 7.56 -13.73
N GLY A 330 5.15 6.44 -13.28
CA GLY A 330 5.32 6.00 -11.90
C GLY A 330 4.40 4.85 -11.50
N PRO A 331 4.52 4.31 -10.30
CA PRO A 331 5.47 4.69 -9.26
C PRO A 331 6.92 4.22 -9.52
N LYS A 332 7.90 4.99 -9.05
CA LYS A 332 9.35 4.72 -9.13
C LYS A 332 10.01 4.77 -7.75
N GLY A 333 11.18 4.15 -7.61
CA GLY A 333 11.94 4.09 -6.36
C GLY A 333 11.74 2.80 -5.56
N ALA A 334 12.70 2.48 -4.70
CA ALA A 334 12.74 1.22 -3.95
C ALA A 334 11.97 1.28 -2.61
N MET A 335 11.86 2.45 -1.98
CA MET A 335 11.20 2.58 -0.68
C MET A 335 9.70 2.32 -0.79
N ARG A 336 9.19 1.48 0.12
CA ARG A 336 7.76 1.24 0.31
C ARG A 336 7.46 1.20 1.79
N TYR A 337 7.06 2.33 2.35
CA TYR A 337 6.71 2.41 3.75
C TYR A 337 5.46 1.56 4.03
N THR A 338 5.53 0.84 5.14
CA THR A 338 4.38 0.18 5.76
C THR A 338 4.52 0.38 7.27
N LYS A 339 3.40 0.38 7.99
CA LYS A 339 3.37 0.49 9.46
C LYS A 339 4.30 -0.48 10.20
N SER A 340 4.60 -1.63 9.60
CA SER A 340 5.48 -2.66 10.18
C SER A 340 6.95 -2.50 9.79
N LEU A 341 7.34 -1.43 9.11
CA LEU A 341 8.71 -1.23 8.64
C LEU A 341 9.69 -1.05 9.82
N CYS A 342 9.35 -0.19 10.77
CA CYS A 342 10.11 0.07 11.99
C CYS A 342 9.28 0.90 12.98
N ARG A 343 9.72 0.98 14.25
CA ARG A 343 9.08 1.81 15.27
C ARG A 343 9.56 3.25 15.29
N LYS A 344 10.81 3.50 14.89
CA LYS A 344 11.39 4.85 14.90
C LYS A 344 12.01 5.19 13.55
N ILE A 345 11.77 6.41 13.08
CA ILE A 345 12.36 6.95 11.86
C ILE A 345 13.05 8.27 12.18
N GLY A 346 14.36 8.32 12.00
CA GLY A 346 15.08 9.59 11.88
C GLY A 346 15.03 10.08 10.44
N MET A 347 14.80 11.36 10.21
CA MET A 347 14.79 11.97 8.88
C MET A 347 15.74 13.15 8.87
N VAL A 348 16.58 13.25 7.84
CA VAL A 348 17.39 14.44 7.59
C VAL A 348 17.11 14.91 6.16
N ALA A 349 16.49 16.09 6.05
CA ALA A 349 16.10 16.67 4.79
C ALA A 349 16.86 17.97 4.51
N GLY A 350 17.22 18.21 3.25
CA GLY A 350 17.84 19.46 2.81
C GLY A 350 17.04 20.10 1.67
N GLY A 351 16.56 21.33 1.85
CA GLY A 351 15.82 22.06 0.81
C GLY A 351 14.63 21.26 0.25
N THR A 352 14.64 20.97 -1.06
CA THR A 352 13.58 20.18 -1.73
C THR A 352 13.52 18.71 -1.31
N GLY A 353 14.54 18.20 -0.62
CA GLY A 353 14.55 16.85 -0.07
C GLY A 353 13.50 16.61 1.03
N ILE A 354 12.69 17.62 1.37
CA ILE A 354 11.57 17.48 2.29
C ILE A 354 10.41 16.66 1.71
N THR A 355 10.20 16.64 0.40
CA THR A 355 8.97 16.06 -0.17
C THR A 355 8.85 14.54 0.02
N PRO A 356 9.91 13.71 -0.09
CA PRO A 356 9.84 12.31 0.33
C PRO A 356 9.54 12.14 1.81
N MET A 357 10.14 12.97 2.67
CA MET A 357 9.90 12.93 4.12
C MET A 357 8.46 13.28 4.45
N TYR A 358 7.95 14.36 3.85
CA TYR A 358 6.59 14.84 4.01
C TYR A 358 5.57 13.77 3.61
N GLN A 359 5.81 13.06 2.51
CA GLN A 359 4.95 11.95 2.08
C GLN A 359 4.85 10.84 3.14
N VAL A 360 5.97 10.47 3.78
CA VAL A 360 5.98 9.49 4.88
C VAL A 360 5.34 10.05 6.15
N ILE A 361 5.63 11.30 6.51
CA ILE A 361 5.05 11.99 7.68
C ILE A 361 3.53 12.02 7.58
N ARG A 362 2.99 12.40 6.41
CA ARG A 362 1.54 12.37 6.15
C ARG A 362 0.97 10.97 6.33
N ALA A 363 1.58 9.95 5.74
CA ALA A 363 1.08 8.57 5.83
C ALA A 363 1.00 8.04 7.26
N ILE A 364 1.95 8.44 8.12
CA ILE A 364 1.97 8.06 9.54
C ILE A 364 0.97 8.89 10.34
N CYS A 365 1.00 10.21 10.20
CA CYS A 365 0.17 11.11 11.01
C CYS A 365 -1.32 11.05 10.64
N GLU A 366 -1.65 10.83 9.37
CA GLU A 366 -3.04 10.70 8.91
C GLU A 366 -3.64 9.30 9.20
N ASN A 367 -2.84 8.37 9.72
CA ASN A 367 -3.28 7.03 10.11
C ASN A 367 -3.28 6.86 11.63
N ASP A 368 -4.46 7.00 12.26
CA ASP A 368 -4.63 6.87 13.72
C ASP A 368 -4.19 5.52 14.31
N THR A 369 -4.01 4.49 13.47
CA THR A 369 -3.51 3.21 13.96
C THR A 369 -1.99 3.17 14.00
N ASP A 370 -1.30 4.02 13.24
CA ASP A 370 0.14 4.04 13.15
C ASP A 370 0.78 4.69 14.38
N THR A 371 1.75 4.00 14.96
CA THR A 371 2.43 4.42 16.19
C THR A 371 3.92 4.64 15.97
N THR A 372 4.38 4.64 14.71
CA THR A 372 5.77 4.97 14.39
C THR A 372 6.09 6.39 14.85
N GLU A 373 7.25 6.56 15.49
CA GLU A 373 7.79 7.86 15.91
C GLU A 373 8.76 8.38 14.85
N ILE A 374 8.67 9.66 14.52
CA ILE A 374 9.46 10.34 13.51
C ILE A 374 10.17 11.53 14.17
N SER A 375 11.48 11.63 13.95
CA SER A 375 12.26 12.83 14.22
C SER A 375 12.79 13.39 12.90
N LEU A 376 12.40 14.61 12.54
CA LEU A 376 12.91 15.30 11.35
C LEU A 376 13.87 16.42 11.76
N ILE A 377 15.08 16.37 11.21
CA ILE A 377 15.99 17.52 11.09
C ILE A 377 15.85 18.07 9.67
N TYR A 378 15.41 19.31 9.54
CA TYR A 378 15.21 19.96 8.25
C TYR A 378 16.14 21.16 8.08
N ALA A 379 17.08 21.04 7.13
CA ALA A 379 18.13 22.01 6.88
C ALA A 379 17.87 22.86 5.63
N ASN A 380 17.99 24.19 5.78
CA ASN A 380 17.80 25.18 4.73
C ASN A 380 18.84 26.30 4.86
N ARG A 381 19.01 27.11 3.80
CA ARG A 381 19.94 28.25 3.84
C ARG A 381 19.41 29.37 4.73
N SER A 382 18.17 29.77 4.50
CA SER A 382 17.48 30.83 5.23
C SER A 382 16.08 30.37 5.67
N GLU A 383 15.46 31.12 6.59
CA GLU A 383 14.09 30.85 7.04
C GLU A 383 13.07 30.88 5.87
N SER A 384 13.29 31.75 4.88
CA SER A 384 12.43 31.88 3.71
C SER A 384 12.51 30.70 2.74
N ASP A 385 13.52 29.85 2.88
CA ASP A 385 13.70 28.64 2.08
C ASP A 385 12.97 27.42 2.66
N ILE A 386 12.36 27.52 3.86
CA ILE A 386 11.69 26.39 4.51
C ILE A 386 10.38 26.08 3.79
N LEU A 387 10.37 24.98 3.06
CA LEU A 387 9.19 24.51 2.34
C LEU A 387 8.24 23.76 3.28
N LEU A 388 6.94 23.91 3.07
CA LEU A 388 5.89 23.21 3.82
C LEU A 388 5.94 23.46 5.33
N ARG A 389 6.41 24.64 5.76
CA ARG A 389 6.63 24.96 7.17
C ARG A 389 5.35 24.85 7.98
N GLU A 390 4.29 25.50 7.53
CA GLU A 390 3.01 25.54 8.24
C GLU A 390 2.40 24.14 8.39
N GLU A 391 2.52 23.31 7.35
CA GLU A 391 2.03 21.94 7.34
C GLU A 391 2.83 21.07 8.30
N LEU A 392 4.16 21.17 8.29
CA LEU A 392 5.04 20.43 9.21
C LEU A 392 4.78 20.82 10.67
N GLU A 393 4.72 22.11 10.98
CA GLU A 393 4.42 22.59 12.33
C GLU A 393 3.01 22.19 12.78
N THR A 394 2.05 22.13 11.86
CA THR A 394 0.69 21.63 12.14
C THR A 394 0.70 20.14 12.50
N PHE A 395 1.44 19.31 11.77
CA PHE A 395 1.62 17.91 12.15
C PHE A 395 2.32 17.77 13.50
N ALA A 396 3.38 18.55 13.76
CA ALA A 396 4.13 18.48 15.01
C ALA A 396 3.26 18.86 16.21
N ARG A 397 2.41 19.89 16.07
CA ARG A 397 1.44 20.30 17.10
C ARG A 397 0.33 19.27 17.32
N ARG A 398 -0.19 18.67 16.24
CA ARG A 398 -1.31 17.72 16.31
C ARG A 398 -0.88 16.33 16.78
N TYR A 399 0.34 15.91 16.46
CA TYR A 399 0.87 14.58 16.75
C TYR A 399 2.21 14.65 17.49
N PRO A 400 2.31 15.33 18.65
CA PRO A 400 3.59 15.59 19.33
C PRO A 400 4.29 14.33 19.87
N LYS A 401 3.56 13.20 19.95
CA LYS A 401 4.14 11.89 20.30
C LYS A 401 4.77 11.19 19.10
N ASN A 402 4.21 11.39 17.91
CA ASN A 402 4.63 10.71 16.68
C ASN A 402 5.60 11.55 15.85
N PHE A 403 5.53 12.87 15.90
CA PHE A 403 6.35 13.72 15.03
C PHE A 403 7.05 14.83 15.81
N LYS A 404 8.39 14.77 15.79
CA LYS A 404 9.31 15.78 16.33
C LYS A 404 9.99 16.48 15.17
N LEU A 405 10.10 17.80 15.28
CA LEU A 405 10.58 18.66 14.21
C LEU A 405 11.69 19.58 14.76
N TRP A 406 12.82 19.57 14.07
CA TRP A 406 13.96 20.43 14.35
C TRP A 406 14.46 21.08 13.06
N TYR A 407 14.68 22.39 13.09
CA TYR A 407 15.17 23.13 11.94
C TYR A 407 16.66 23.48 12.09
N MET A 408 17.36 23.53 10.96
CA MET A 408 18.74 24.01 10.86
C MET A 408 18.83 25.07 9.77
N LEU A 409 19.40 26.24 10.09
CA LEU A 409 19.59 27.32 9.12
C LEU A 409 21.06 27.71 8.99
N ASP A 410 21.58 27.81 7.77
CA ASP A 410 22.93 28.34 7.54
C ASP A 410 23.02 29.81 7.97
N SER A 411 22.00 30.60 7.61
CA SER A 411 21.86 32.02 7.95
C SER A 411 20.62 32.22 8.82
N ALA A 412 20.75 31.92 10.11
CA ALA A 412 19.68 32.08 11.08
C ALA A 412 19.42 33.58 11.40
N PRO A 413 18.16 34.03 11.39
CA PRO A 413 17.81 35.40 11.81
C PRO A 413 17.94 35.58 13.33
N GLU A 414 17.94 36.84 13.78
CA GLU A 414 17.92 37.15 15.20
C GLU A 414 16.65 36.59 15.87
N GLY A 415 16.81 35.94 17.03
CA GLY A 415 15.71 35.29 17.74
C GLY A 415 15.35 33.88 17.23
N TRP A 416 16.12 33.31 16.29
CA TRP A 416 15.96 31.91 15.88
C TRP A 416 16.19 30.95 17.05
N THR A 417 15.21 30.09 17.32
CA THR A 417 15.19 29.20 18.49
C THR A 417 15.66 27.78 18.20
N TYR A 418 15.90 27.45 16.93
CA TYR A 418 16.41 26.16 16.51
C TYR A 418 17.91 26.22 16.22
N GLY A 419 18.46 25.19 15.58
CA GLY A 419 19.89 25.15 15.31
C GLY A 419 20.31 26.07 14.15
N SER A 420 21.59 26.44 14.18
CA SER A 420 22.25 27.28 13.18
C SER A 420 23.50 26.57 12.65
N GLY A 421 23.80 26.74 11.36
CA GLY A 421 24.90 26.07 10.66
C GLY A 421 24.53 24.69 10.11
N TYR A 422 25.55 23.91 9.80
CA TYR A 422 25.39 22.58 9.21
C TYR A 422 24.98 21.52 10.24
N VAL A 423 24.34 20.46 9.76
CA VAL A 423 24.02 19.28 10.57
C VAL A 423 25.30 18.55 10.96
N ASP A 424 25.62 18.53 12.26
CA ASP A 424 26.79 17.87 12.83
C ASP A 424 26.43 16.64 13.69
N GLN A 425 27.43 16.01 14.30
CA GLN A 425 27.25 14.84 15.16
C GLN A 425 26.42 15.14 16.40
N THR A 426 26.60 16.32 16.99
CA THR A 426 25.86 16.74 18.19
C THR A 426 24.38 16.80 17.87
N VAL A 427 24.00 17.54 16.82
CA VAL A 427 22.62 17.70 16.36
C VAL A 427 21.98 16.36 16.02
N LEU A 428 22.70 15.48 15.31
CA LEU A 428 22.20 14.15 14.97
C LEU A 428 21.97 13.30 16.23
N SER A 429 22.89 13.31 17.19
CA SER A 429 22.76 12.53 18.42
C SER A 429 21.65 13.03 19.35
N GLU A 430 21.39 14.33 19.37
CA GLU A 430 20.37 14.95 20.22
C GLU A 430 18.96 14.79 19.66
N HIS A 431 18.79 14.94 18.34
CA HIS A 431 17.46 15.05 17.73
C HIS A 431 16.99 13.79 17.01
N LEU A 432 17.88 12.89 16.59
CA LEU A 432 17.50 11.62 15.94
C LEU A 432 17.40 10.46 16.94
N PRO A 433 16.61 9.42 16.64
CA PRO A 433 16.64 8.19 17.41
C PRO A 433 18.02 7.53 17.36
N ALA A 434 18.48 7.02 18.51
CA ALA A 434 19.69 6.21 18.58
C ALA A 434 19.57 4.93 17.72
N HIS A 435 20.72 4.40 17.34
CA HIS A 435 20.82 3.13 16.62
C HIS A 435 20.11 2.00 17.38
N SER A 436 19.28 1.25 16.65
CA SER A 436 18.53 0.10 17.15
C SER A 436 18.05 -0.73 15.95
N PRO A 437 17.83 -2.05 16.10
CA PRO A 437 17.26 -2.88 15.02
C PRO A 437 15.88 -2.42 14.51
N ASP A 438 15.20 -1.58 15.30
CA ASP A 438 13.86 -1.05 15.01
C ASP A 438 13.85 0.46 14.69
N THR A 439 15.03 1.00 14.37
CA THR A 439 15.24 2.38 13.92
C THR A 439 15.66 2.37 12.46
N LYS A 440 15.10 3.29 11.65
CA LYS A 440 15.61 3.61 10.31
C LYS A 440 15.92 5.09 10.19
N ILE A 441 16.88 5.44 9.33
CA ILE A 441 17.23 6.81 9.01
C ILE A 441 16.95 7.07 7.53
N PHE A 442 16.21 8.12 7.23
CA PHE A 442 15.91 8.56 5.87
C PHE A 442 16.66 9.85 5.55
N LEU A 443 17.34 9.88 4.41
CA LEU A 443 18.12 11.02 3.94
C LEU A 443 17.64 11.47 2.57
N CYS A 444 17.46 12.77 2.38
CA CYS A 444 17.24 13.36 1.07
C CYS A 444 17.66 14.82 1.06
N GLY A 445 18.49 15.23 0.10
CA GLY A 445 18.99 16.59 0.03
C GLY A 445 20.21 16.69 -0.89
N PRO A 446 20.90 17.83 -0.89
CA PRO A 446 22.10 18.03 -1.70
C PRO A 446 23.16 16.95 -1.42
N PRO A 447 23.91 16.47 -2.44
CA PRO A 447 24.86 15.38 -2.29
C PRO A 447 25.89 15.59 -1.17
N GLY A 448 26.40 16.82 -1.02
CA GLY A 448 27.35 17.17 0.05
C GLY A 448 26.79 16.94 1.45
N MET A 449 25.54 17.36 1.67
CA MET A 449 24.84 17.14 2.94
C MET A 449 24.63 15.64 3.19
N VAL A 450 24.08 14.91 2.22
CA VAL A 450 23.80 13.48 2.35
C VAL A 450 25.08 12.69 2.66
N ASN A 451 26.17 12.99 1.97
CA ASN A 451 27.44 12.31 2.16
C ASN A 451 28.08 12.62 3.53
N ALA A 452 27.99 13.86 4.01
CA ALA A 452 28.45 14.22 5.35
C ALA A 452 27.62 13.50 6.43
N THR A 453 26.30 13.54 6.34
CA THR A 453 25.40 12.87 7.29
C THR A 453 25.61 11.36 7.32
N LYS A 454 25.81 10.69 6.16
CA LYS A 454 26.15 9.26 6.10
C LYS A 454 27.41 8.92 6.90
N LYS A 455 28.46 9.74 6.82
CA LYS A 455 29.72 9.51 7.54
C LYS A 455 29.50 9.58 9.04
N ILE A 456 28.81 10.62 9.50
CA ILE A 456 28.52 10.83 10.92
C ILE A 456 27.60 9.72 11.48
N LEU A 457 26.57 9.31 10.72
CA LEU A 457 25.70 8.20 11.14
C LEU A 457 26.46 6.88 11.28
N ALA A 458 27.48 6.64 10.44
CA ALA A 458 28.34 5.46 10.58
C ALA A 458 29.15 5.51 11.89
N GLU A 459 29.63 6.68 12.29
CA GLU A 459 30.30 6.89 13.59
C GLU A 459 29.33 6.70 14.77
N LEU A 460 28.03 6.97 14.56
CA LEU A 460 26.96 6.72 15.53
C LEU A 460 26.44 5.27 15.52
N GLY A 461 27.08 4.36 14.78
CA GLY A 461 26.82 2.93 14.80
C GLY A 461 25.84 2.41 13.74
N PHE A 462 25.32 3.28 12.86
CA PHE A 462 24.47 2.84 11.76
C PHE A 462 25.29 2.20 10.64
N GLN A 463 24.72 1.19 9.99
CA GLN A 463 25.34 0.57 8.84
C GLN A 463 25.36 1.53 7.64
N LYS A 464 26.54 1.76 7.07
CA LYS A 464 26.71 2.57 5.87
C LYS A 464 25.93 1.93 4.71
N PRO A 465 25.05 2.68 4.01
CA PRO A 465 24.31 2.14 2.89
C PRO A 465 25.20 1.93 1.67
N GLY A 466 24.78 1.01 0.79
CA GLY A 466 25.42 0.82 -0.50
C GLY A 466 25.20 2.01 -1.46
N PRO A 467 25.73 1.92 -2.69
CA PRO A 467 25.56 2.97 -3.71
C PRO A 467 24.07 3.22 -4.03
N VAL A 468 23.27 2.16 -4.05
CA VAL A 468 21.81 2.20 -4.19
C VAL A 468 21.18 1.76 -2.89
N SER A 469 20.28 2.59 -2.36
CA SER A 469 19.59 2.30 -1.10
C SER A 469 18.57 1.18 -1.27
N LYS A 470 18.62 0.21 -0.37
CA LYS A 470 17.67 -0.91 -0.29
C LYS A 470 16.76 -0.72 0.91
N MET A 471 15.53 -1.22 0.84
CA MET A 471 14.59 -1.14 1.96
C MET A 471 15.11 -1.79 3.25
N SER A 472 15.97 -2.80 3.12
CA SER A 472 16.64 -3.47 4.24
C SER A 472 17.62 -2.58 4.98
N ASP A 473 18.15 -1.54 4.34
CA ASP A 473 19.23 -0.73 4.90
C ASP A 473 18.73 0.08 6.10
N GLU A 474 19.60 0.25 7.09
CA GLU A 474 19.32 1.10 8.25
C GLU A 474 19.22 2.58 7.84
N ILE A 475 20.05 2.99 6.89
CA ILE A 475 20.03 4.32 6.27
C ILE A 475 19.50 4.19 4.85
N PHE A 476 18.37 4.83 4.54
CA PHE A 476 17.80 4.88 3.20
C PHE A 476 17.95 6.29 2.63
N CYS A 477 18.58 6.41 1.46
CA CYS A 477 18.68 7.66 0.72
C CYS A 477 17.68 7.66 -0.43
N PHE A 478 16.82 8.67 -0.46
CA PHE A 478 15.80 8.84 -1.49
C PHE A 478 16.35 9.31 -2.83
#